data_AF-A0A841WSJ3-F1
#
_entry.id   AF-A0A841WSJ3-F1
#
_cell.length_a   1.000
_cell.length_b   1.000
_cell.length_c   1.000
_cell.angle_alpha   90.00
_cell.angle_beta   90.00
_cell.angle_gamma   90.00
#
_symmetry.space_group_name_H-M   'P 1'
#
loop_
_entity.id
_entity.type
_entity.pdbx_description
1 polymer ?
#
loop_
_entity_poly.entity_id
_entity_poly.type
_entity_poly.pdbx_seq_one_letter_code
_entity_poly.pdbx_strand_id
1 'polypeptide(L)'
;MQQNLVAAYKQREKTFNKVIEEFKNTTVQTSSEIHVSNKQLQQELQEAKQQIDDLEHTKQEIDNLKTNLARLEQVKDNSITPITLEPIFSAIKNIKTSIQNFNTVILYDIENLTMGNKNPNFKFSLTKIIKQINEIELVDKIAIQCAYADWSNSNLKTIKSDVQKLGIEPIQIFGFSFQRNAADIQLTIDAVELIHSRPSLQVFVIVSGDGAFASLAKKLHEYGKTVIGCAYKNQTNKVLAAVCDYFISIPEPEVETVNQNINRVKPIISSKI
;
A
#
# COMPACT_ATOMS: atom_id res chain seq x y z
N MET A 1 -126.80 -20.37 32.57
CA MET A 1 -125.60 -21.17 32.91
C MET A 1 -124.67 -21.41 31.72
N GLN A 2 -125.18 -21.82 30.55
CA GLN A 2 -124.36 -22.11 29.35
C GLN A 2 -123.60 -20.89 28.77
N GLN A 3 -124.19 -19.68 28.74
CA GLN A 3 -123.53 -18.49 28.16
C GLN A 3 -122.28 -18.03 28.95
N ASN A 4 -122.32 -18.08 30.29
CA ASN A 4 -121.16 -17.74 31.13
C ASN A 4 -120.00 -18.73 30.94
N LEU A 5 -120.32 -20.00 30.73
CA LEU A 5 -119.31 -21.03 30.45
C LEU A 5 -118.62 -20.75 29.11
N VAL A 6 -119.38 -20.44 28.06
CA VAL A 6 -118.85 -20.09 26.73
C VAL A 6 -117.97 -18.83 26.78
N ALA A 7 -118.37 -17.80 27.54
CA ALA A 7 -117.56 -16.60 27.72
C ALA A 7 -116.23 -16.89 28.44
N ALA A 8 -116.25 -17.71 29.49
CA ALA A 8 -115.04 -18.15 30.20
C ALA A 8 -114.11 -18.97 29.31
N TYR A 9 -114.64 -19.84 28.45
CA TYR A 9 -113.85 -20.58 27.47
C TYR A 9 -113.20 -19.65 26.44
N LYS A 10 -113.95 -18.70 25.86
CA LYS A 10 -113.39 -17.71 24.91
C LYS A 10 -112.31 -16.84 25.56
N GLN A 11 -112.48 -16.46 26.83
CA GLN A 11 -111.47 -15.71 27.56
C GLN A 11 -110.21 -16.54 27.81
N ARG A 12 -110.35 -17.81 28.21
CA ARG A 12 -109.21 -18.73 28.36
C ARG A 12 -108.48 -18.98 27.05
N GLU A 13 -109.21 -19.17 25.95
CA GLU A 13 -108.66 -19.33 24.61
C GLU A 13 -107.86 -18.08 24.19
N LYS A 14 -108.41 -16.88 24.43
CA LYS A 14 -107.71 -15.62 24.17
C LYS A 14 -106.43 -15.47 25.00
N THR A 15 -106.49 -15.80 26.30
CA THR A 15 -105.31 -15.78 27.18
C THR A 15 -104.27 -16.81 26.72
N PHE A 16 -104.70 -18.02 26.37
CA PHE A 16 -103.81 -19.08 25.89
C PHE A 16 -103.12 -18.69 24.58
N ASN A 17 -103.85 -18.13 23.62
CA ASN A 17 -103.28 -17.66 22.36
C ASN A 17 -102.29 -16.51 22.56
N LYS A 18 -102.58 -15.59 23.49
CA LYS A 18 -101.65 -14.51 23.85
C LYS A 18 -100.35 -15.06 24.47
N VAL A 19 -100.47 -16.01 25.40
CA VAL A 19 -99.30 -16.69 26.00
C VAL A 19 -98.49 -17.42 24.92
N ILE A 20 -99.15 -18.12 23.98
CA ILE A 20 -98.46 -18.76 22.85
C ILE A 20 -97.70 -17.75 21.99
N GLU A 21 -98.29 -16.58 21.68
CA GLU A 21 -97.58 -15.54 20.92
C GLU A 21 -96.40 -14.95 21.69
N GLU A 22 -96.56 -14.67 22.98
CA GLU A 22 -95.45 -14.18 23.82
C GLU A 22 -94.30 -15.21 23.89
N PHE A 23 -94.62 -16.50 24.04
CA PHE A 23 -93.64 -17.57 24.00
C PHE A 23 -92.93 -17.63 22.63
N LYS A 24 -93.68 -17.59 21.52
CA LYS A 24 -93.10 -17.58 20.17
C LYS A 24 -92.15 -16.40 19.98
N ASN A 25 -92.56 -15.20 20.37
CA ASN A 25 -91.73 -14.00 20.23
C ASN A 25 -90.46 -14.09 21.07
N THR A 26 -90.57 -14.56 22.33
CA THR A 26 -89.42 -14.75 23.22
C THR A 26 -88.47 -15.81 22.67
N THR A 27 -88.98 -16.91 22.11
CA THR A 27 -88.17 -17.96 21.47
C THR A 27 -87.43 -17.43 20.24
N VAL A 28 -88.09 -16.65 19.39
CA VAL A 28 -87.44 -16.04 18.21
C VAL A 28 -86.36 -15.07 18.63
N GLN A 29 -86.63 -14.21 19.62
CA GLN A 29 -85.66 -13.25 20.12
C GLN A 29 -84.43 -13.95 20.73
N THR A 30 -84.64 -14.90 21.64
CA THR A 30 -83.53 -15.67 22.23
C THR A 30 -82.74 -16.45 21.18
N SER A 31 -83.40 -17.04 20.18
CA SER A 31 -82.71 -17.70 19.07
C SER A 31 -81.83 -16.73 18.27
N SER A 32 -82.31 -15.50 18.04
CA SER A 32 -81.54 -14.48 17.35
C SER A 32 -80.33 -14.00 18.16
N GLU A 33 -80.48 -13.80 19.46
CA GLU A 33 -79.40 -13.41 20.37
C GLU A 33 -78.32 -14.50 20.47
N ILE A 34 -78.74 -15.77 20.58
CA ILE A 34 -77.83 -16.93 20.54
C ILE A 34 -77.07 -16.99 19.21
N HIS A 35 -77.74 -16.73 18.08
CA HIS A 35 -77.09 -16.75 16.78
C HIS A 35 -76.03 -15.63 16.66
N VAL A 36 -76.34 -14.41 17.11
CA VAL A 36 -75.38 -13.29 17.13
C VAL A 36 -74.18 -13.61 18.03
N SER A 37 -74.43 -14.11 19.24
CA SER A 37 -73.37 -14.47 20.18
C SER A 37 -72.46 -15.59 19.65
N ASN A 38 -73.04 -16.64 19.06
CA ASN A 38 -72.25 -17.70 18.41
C ASN A 38 -71.40 -17.18 17.27
N LYS A 39 -71.92 -16.26 16.45
CA LYS A 39 -71.15 -15.66 15.36
C LYS A 39 -69.96 -14.86 15.89
N GLN A 40 -70.17 -14.12 16.98
CA GLN A 40 -69.09 -13.36 17.63
C GLN A 40 -68.02 -14.29 18.22
N LEU A 41 -68.42 -15.34 18.95
CA LEU A 41 -67.48 -16.33 19.49
C LEU A 41 -66.69 -17.05 18.39
N GLN A 42 -67.32 -17.34 17.25
CA GLN A 42 -66.62 -17.92 16.10
C GLN A 42 -65.57 -16.96 15.52
N GLN A 43 -65.86 -15.66 15.50
CA GLN A 43 -64.91 -14.65 15.06
C GLN A 43 -63.73 -14.53 16.03
N GLU A 44 -64.00 -14.41 17.34
CA GLU A 44 -62.96 -14.34 18.37
C GLU A 44 -62.08 -15.60 18.36
N LEU A 45 -62.66 -16.78 18.15
CA LEU A 45 -61.93 -18.03 18.00
C LEU A 45 -61.01 -18.03 16.77
N GLN A 46 -61.45 -17.44 15.65
CA GLN A 46 -60.66 -17.34 14.43
C GLN A 46 -59.48 -16.37 14.62
N GLU A 47 -59.70 -15.24 15.28
CA GLU A 47 -58.66 -14.27 15.60
C GLU A 47 -57.62 -14.86 16.56
N ALA A 48 -58.07 -15.58 17.59
CA ALA A 48 -57.17 -16.28 18.52
C ALA A 48 -56.31 -17.36 17.84
N LYS A 49 -56.88 -18.11 16.88
CA LYS A 49 -56.12 -19.08 16.09
C LYS A 49 -55.03 -18.42 15.26
N GLN A 50 -55.34 -17.31 14.59
CA GLN A 50 -54.36 -16.57 13.81
C GLN A 50 -53.19 -16.09 14.68
N GLN A 51 -53.48 -15.59 15.89
CA GLN A 51 -52.44 -15.17 16.84
C GLN A 51 -51.54 -16.32 17.28
N ILE A 52 -52.10 -17.53 17.45
CA ILE A 52 -51.31 -18.72 17.79
C ILE A 52 -50.37 -19.08 16.63
N ASP A 53 -50.85 -19.06 15.38
CA ASP A 53 -50.03 -19.35 14.21
C ASP A 53 -48.86 -18.37 14.08
N ASP A 54 -49.09 -17.07 14.31
CA ASP A 54 -48.06 -16.04 14.29
C ASP A 54 -47.00 -16.25 15.40
N LEU A 55 -47.43 -16.68 16.58
CA LEU A 55 -46.53 -17.02 17.70
C LEU A 55 -45.70 -18.27 17.41
N GLU A 56 -46.27 -19.28 16.74
CA GLU A 56 -45.54 -20.48 16.31
C GLU A 56 -44.45 -20.14 15.30
N HIS A 57 -44.73 -19.26 14.33
CA HIS A 57 -43.73 -18.76 13.39
C HIS A 57 -42.59 -18.05 14.11
N THR A 58 -42.92 -17.15 15.04
CA THR A 58 -41.93 -16.41 15.84
C THR A 58 -41.05 -17.36 16.67
N LYS A 59 -41.64 -18.41 17.25
CA LYS A 59 -40.90 -19.44 17.98
C LYS A 59 -39.91 -20.18 17.07
N GLN A 60 -40.32 -20.51 15.85
CA GLN A 60 -39.45 -21.15 14.87
C GLN A 60 -38.26 -20.27 14.48
N GLU A 61 -38.47 -18.96 14.30
CA GLU A 61 -37.37 -18.01 14.08
C GLU A 61 -36.38 -17.96 15.24
N ILE A 62 -36.89 -17.93 16.49
CA ILE A 62 -36.05 -17.96 17.69
C ILE A 62 -35.21 -19.23 17.76
N ASP A 63 -35.78 -20.40 17.42
CA ASP A 63 -35.05 -21.66 17.44
C ASP A 63 -33.97 -21.74 16.34
N ASN A 64 -34.22 -21.13 15.17
CA ASN A 64 -33.21 -20.94 14.14
C ASN A 64 -32.08 -20.03 14.62
N LEU A 65 -32.40 -18.90 15.27
CA LEU A 65 -31.41 -17.98 15.84
C LEU A 65 -30.56 -18.65 16.93
N LYS A 66 -31.18 -19.44 17.82
CA LYS A 66 -30.44 -20.24 18.82
C LYS A 66 -29.48 -21.24 18.18
N THR A 67 -29.91 -21.90 17.11
CA THR A 67 -29.05 -22.83 16.36
C THR A 67 -27.86 -22.11 15.73
N ASN A 68 -28.08 -20.92 15.17
CA ASN A 68 -27.00 -20.09 14.63
C ASN A 68 -26.05 -19.59 15.72
N LEU A 69 -26.57 -19.18 16.88
CA LEU A 69 -25.75 -18.76 18.01
C LEU A 69 -24.86 -19.90 18.51
N ALA A 70 -25.39 -21.11 18.65
CA ALA A 70 -24.61 -22.28 19.03
C ALA A 70 -23.49 -22.59 18.03
N ARG A 71 -23.74 -22.42 16.72
CA ARG A 71 -22.69 -22.54 15.68
C ARG A 71 -21.61 -21.47 15.82
N LEU A 72 -21.97 -20.23 16.14
CA LEU A 72 -21.02 -19.13 16.37
C LEU A 72 -20.18 -19.34 17.63
N GLU A 73 -20.77 -19.89 18.70
CA GLU A 73 -20.04 -20.24 19.92
C GLU A 73 -19.00 -21.34 19.65
N GLN A 74 -19.30 -22.35 18.83
CA GLN A 74 -18.33 -23.36 18.40
C GLN A 74 -17.16 -22.78 17.58
N VAL A 75 -17.38 -21.68 16.85
CA VAL A 75 -16.31 -20.98 16.12
C VAL A 75 -15.42 -20.17 17.08
N LYS A 76 -15.92 -19.78 18.25
CA LYS A 76 -15.17 -18.99 19.24
C LYS A 76 -14.11 -19.81 19.99
N ASP A 77 -14.35 -21.12 20.18
CA ASP A 77 -13.41 -22.05 20.83
C ASP A 77 -12.35 -22.61 19.87
N ASN A 78 -12.61 -22.57 18.56
CA ASN A 78 -11.56 -22.70 17.56
C ASN A 78 -10.80 -21.38 17.52
N SER A 79 -9.70 -21.30 18.27
CA SER A 79 -8.69 -20.25 18.16
C SER A 79 -8.43 -19.93 16.69
N ILE A 80 -9.09 -18.90 16.15
CA ILE A 80 -8.69 -18.27 14.91
C ILE A 80 -7.39 -17.58 15.30
N THR A 81 -6.27 -18.29 15.16
CA THR A 81 -4.99 -17.63 15.04
C THR A 81 -5.17 -16.60 13.93
N PRO A 82 -4.90 -15.30 14.18
CA PRO A 82 -4.87 -14.34 13.09
C PRO A 82 -3.96 -14.96 12.03
N ILE A 83 -4.41 -15.04 10.77
CA ILE A 83 -3.50 -15.35 9.67
C ILE A 83 -2.49 -14.21 9.71
N THR A 84 -1.38 -14.42 10.40
CA THR A 84 -0.29 -13.48 10.38
C THR A 84 0.17 -13.51 8.94
N LEU A 85 0.20 -12.35 8.29
CA LEU A 85 0.74 -12.27 6.94
C LEU A 85 2.26 -12.46 6.96
N GLU A 86 2.89 -12.47 8.14
CA GLU A 86 4.33 -12.66 8.34
C GLU A 86 4.91 -13.89 7.62
N PRO A 87 4.33 -15.11 7.67
CA PRO A 87 4.85 -16.25 6.92
C PRO A 87 4.68 -16.06 5.41
N ILE A 88 3.64 -15.37 4.96
CA ILE A 88 3.40 -15.07 3.54
C ILE A 88 4.38 -14.00 3.06
N PHE A 89 4.58 -12.91 3.81
CA PHE A 89 5.58 -11.88 3.52
C PHE A 89 7.00 -12.45 3.57
N SER A 90 7.29 -13.31 4.55
CA SER A 90 8.56 -14.03 4.65
C SER A 90 8.75 -14.97 3.46
N ALA A 91 7.73 -15.73 3.05
CA ALA A 91 7.79 -16.59 1.88
C ALA A 91 7.97 -15.78 0.57
N ILE A 92 7.24 -14.67 0.40
CA ILE A 92 7.39 -13.76 -0.75
C ILE A 92 8.79 -13.15 -0.77
N LYS A 93 9.31 -12.72 0.38
CA LYS A 93 10.68 -12.20 0.52
C LYS A 93 11.71 -13.27 0.20
N ASN A 94 11.50 -14.51 0.64
CA ASN A 94 12.35 -15.67 0.34
C ASN A 94 12.30 -16.04 -1.14
N ILE A 95 11.15 -15.92 -1.80
CA ILE A 95 11.01 -16.12 -3.25
C ILE A 95 11.75 -15.00 -4.01
N LYS A 96 11.57 -13.74 -3.60
CA LYS A 96 12.29 -12.58 -4.18
C LYS A 96 13.81 -12.71 -4.00
N THR A 97 14.28 -13.19 -2.84
CA THR A 97 15.72 -13.43 -2.59
C THR A 97 16.26 -14.70 -3.26
N SER A 98 15.41 -15.69 -3.52
CA SER A 98 15.75 -16.92 -4.28
C SER A 98 15.99 -16.63 -5.77
N ILE A 99 15.26 -15.66 -6.35
CA ILE A 99 15.48 -15.19 -7.72
C ILE A 99 16.61 -14.15 -7.70
N GLN A 100 17.86 -14.62 -7.56
CA GLN A 100 19.04 -13.76 -7.63
C GLN A 100 19.32 -13.32 -9.08
N ASN A 101 18.55 -12.35 -9.57
CA ASN A 101 18.77 -11.78 -10.90
C ASN A 101 19.77 -10.63 -10.85
N PHE A 102 20.88 -10.78 -11.57
CA PHE A 102 21.76 -9.68 -11.93
C PHE A 102 21.01 -8.74 -12.88
N ASN A 103 20.46 -7.65 -12.36
CA ASN A 103 19.61 -6.72 -13.13
C ASN A 103 19.99 -5.24 -12.98
N THR A 104 20.98 -4.93 -12.12
CA THR A 104 21.32 -3.55 -11.78
C THR A 104 22.57 -3.10 -12.53
N VAL A 105 22.52 -1.90 -13.09
CA VAL A 105 23.63 -1.19 -13.73
C VAL A 105 24.00 0.00 -12.86
N ILE A 106 25.28 0.20 -12.61
CA ILE A 106 25.78 1.42 -11.96
C ILE A 106 26.73 2.14 -12.91
N LEU A 107 26.42 3.40 -13.19
CA LEU A 107 27.18 4.26 -14.10
C LEU A 107 27.74 5.43 -13.29
N TYR A 108 29.07 5.46 -13.13
CA TYR A 108 29.76 6.49 -12.36
C TYR A 108 30.31 7.58 -13.25
N ASP A 109 29.84 8.80 -13.01
CA ASP A 109 30.45 10.01 -13.54
C ASP A 109 31.54 10.49 -12.58
N ILE A 110 32.79 10.11 -12.87
CA ILE A 110 33.92 10.39 -11.97
C ILE A 110 34.28 11.88 -11.98
N GLU A 111 34.03 12.59 -13.08
CA GLU A 111 34.31 14.02 -13.16
C GLU A 111 33.39 14.81 -12.21
N ASN A 112 32.11 14.44 -12.14
CA ASN A 112 31.15 15.04 -11.23
C ASN A 112 31.47 14.71 -9.76
N LEU A 113 31.83 13.44 -9.49
CA LEU A 113 32.27 13.02 -8.16
C LEU A 113 33.57 13.70 -7.70
N THR A 114 34.46 14.09 -8.60
CA THR A 114 35.70 14.83 -8.26
C THR A 114 35.50 16.35 -8.19
N MET A 115 34.27 16.85 -8.34
CA MET A 115 33.93 18.27 -8.41
C MET A 115 34.73 19.04 -9.49
N GLY A 116 35.13 18.38 -10.58
CA GLY A 116 35.92 19.00 -11.65
C GLY A 116 37.32 19.47 -11.23
N ASN A 117 38.05 18.66 -10.44
CA ASN A 117 39.45 18.88 -10.05
C ASN A 117 39.74 20.08 -9.11
N LYS A 118 38.74 20.64 -8.42
CA LYS A 118 38.96 21.85 -7.57
C LYS A 118 39.77 21.59 -6.30
N ASN A 119 39.96 20.35 -5.86
CA ASN A 119 40.80 20.05 -4.70
C ASN A 119 41.57 18.72 -4.89
N PRO A 120 42.91 18.74 -5.04
CA PRO A 120 43.72 17.53 -5.19
C PRO A 120 43.75 16.65 -3.92
N ASN A 121 43.28 17.15 -2.78
CA ASN A 121 43.16 16.39 -1.52
C ASN A 121 41.77 15.75 -1.32
N PHE A 122 40.91 15.77 -2.34
CA PHE A 122 39.57 15.21 -2.28
C PHE A 122 39.64 13.67 -2.29
N LYS A 123 39.66 13.06 -1.10
CA LYS A 123 39.61 11.61 -0.93
C LYS A 123 38.16 11.16 -0.78
N PHE A 124 37.52 10.79 -1.88
CA PHE A 124 36.29 9.99 -1.80
C PHE A 124 36.60 8.51 -2.03
N SER A 125 35.68 7.65 -1.58
CA SER A 125 35.79 6.21 -1.78
C SER A 125 34.52 5.69 -2.46
N LEU A 126 34.70 5.02 -3.60
CA LEU A 126 33.61 4.34 -4.29
C LEU A 126 33.05 3.20 -3.44
N THR A 127 33.86 2.64 -2.55
CA THR A 127 33.41 1.61 -1.59
C THR A 127 32.28 2.13 -0.70
N LYS A 128 32.36 3.38 -0.23
CA LYS A 128 31.29 4.00 0.58
C LYS A 128 30.02 4.22 -0.25
N ILE A 129 30.17 4.67 -1.49
CA ILE A 129 29.06 4.93 -2.41
C ILE A 129 28.32 3.61 -2.74
N ILE A 130 29.05 2.56 -3.12
CA ILE A 130 28.46 1.24 -3.40
C ILE A 130 27.73 0.69 -2.19
N LYS A 131 28.30 0.87 -0.99
CA LYS A 131 27.64 0.43 0.24
C LYS A 131 26.27 1.09 0.39
N GLN A 132 26.18 2.41 0.18
CA GLN A 132 24.91 3.14 0.25
C GLN A 132 23.94 2.73 -0.86
N ILE A 133 24.43 2.44 -2.06
CA ILE A 133 23.60 1.94 -3.17
C ILE A 133 23.01 0.56 -2.82
N ASN A 134 23.81 -0.35 -2.26
CA ASN A 134 23.37 -1.69 -1.88
C ASN A 134 22.40 -1.72 -0.68
N GLU A 135 22.28 -0.61 0.07
CA GLU A 135 21.30 -0.49 1.16
C GLU A 135 19.89 -0.16 0.64
N ILE A 136 19.74 0.21 -0.65
CA ILE A 136 18.45 0.55 -1.25
C ILE A 136 17.68 -0.70 -1.67
N GLU A 137 16.43 -0.84 -1.20
CA GLU A 137 15.58 -2.01 -1.48
C GLU A 137 15.31 -2.25 -2.98
N LEU A 138 15.34 -1.19 -3.78
CA LEU A 138 15.16 -1.26 -5.24
C LEU A 138 16.37 -1.83 -5.98
N VAL A 139 17.54 -1.91 -5.33
CA VAL A 139 18.78 -2.40 -5.93
C VAL A 139 18.88 -3.91 -5.66
N ASP A 140 18.85 -4.71 -6.74
CA ASP A 140 19.17 -6.14 -6.65
C ASP A 140 20.67 -6.36 -6.95
N LYS A 141 21.03 -7.55 -7.45
CA LYS A 141 22.43 -7.84 -7.77
C LYS A 141 22.93 -6.97 -8.92
N ILE A 142 24.09 -6.37 -8.69
CA ILE A 142 24.78 -5.53 -9.67
C ILE A 142 25.34 -6.40 -10.79
N ALA A 143 24.81 -6.23 -11.99
CA ALA A 143 25.22 -6.90 -13.21
C ALA A 143 26.41 -6.19 -13.89
N ILE A 144 26.38 -4.85 -13.89
CA ILE A 144 27.33 -4.01 -14.63
C ILE A 144 27.69 -2.80 -13.77
N GLN A 145 28.98 -2.46 -13.75
CA GLN A 145 29.49 -1.23 -13.15
C GLN A 145 30.51 -0.60 -14.07
N CYS A 146 30.27 0.63 -14.50
CA CYS A 146 31.17 1.36 -15.40
C CYS A 146 31.49 2.73 -14.81
N ALA A 147 32.77 3.11 -14.80
CA ALA A 147 33.22 4.43 -14.36
C ALA A 147 33.84 5.21 -15.51
N TYR A 148 33.26 6.38 -15.80
CA TYR A 148 33.59 7.23 -16.93
C TYR A 148 34.52 8.35 -16.47
N ALA A 149 35.75 8.37 -16.99
CA ALA A 149 36.74 9.38 -16.64
C ALA A 149 37.85 9.47 -17.68
N ASP A 150 38.60 10.57 -17.65
CA ASP A 150 39.96 10.55 -18.20
C ASP A 150 40.92 9.87 -17.21
N TRP A 151 41.12 8.55 -17.36
CA TRP A 151 42.01 7.78 -16.50
C TRP A 151 43.50 8.08 -16.73
N SER A 152 43.87 8.92 -17.70
CA SER A 152 45.23 9.45 -17.80
C SER A 152 45.53 10.49 -16.69
N ASN A 153 44.50 11.06 -16.07
CA ASN A 153 44.61 12.03 -15.00
C ASN A 153 45.27 11.43 -13.74
N SER A 154 46.40 12.01 -13.32
CA SER A 154 47.17 11.58 -12.15
C SER A 154 46.43 11.75 -10.82
N ASN A 155 45.43 12.63 -10.75
CA ASN A 155 44.64 12.87 -9.54
C ASN A 155 43.70 11.70 -9.21
N LEU A 156 43.43 10.82 -10.18
CA LEU A 156 42.54 9.66 -10.01
C LEU A 156 43.25 8.41 -9.45
N LYS A 157 44.53 8.49 -9.07
CA LYS A 157 45.32 7.34 -8.60
C LYS A 157 44.67 6.56 -7.45
N THR A 158 44.12 7.26 -6.45
CA THR A 158 43.45 6.61 -5.31
C THR A 158 42.18 5.87 -5.75
N ILE A 159 41.41 6.47 -6.67
CA ILE A 159 40.15 5.92 -7.17
C ILE A 159 40.40 4.67 -8.04
N LYS A 160 41.49 4.63 -8.81
CA LYS A 160 41.87 3.45 -9.60
C LYS A 160 41.97 2.18 -8.75
N SER A 161 42.45 2.30 -7.50
CA SER A 161 42.50 1.15 -6.59
C SER A 161 41.10 0.67 -6.20
N ASP A 162 40.17 1.59 -5.92
CA ASP A 162 38.78 1.25 -5.62
C ASP A 162 38.09 0.61 -6.83
N VAL A 163 38.26 1.18 -8.02
CA VAL A 163 37.73 0.64 -9.29
C VAL A 163 38.15 -0.81 -9.49
N GLN A 164 39.44 -1.12 -9.33
CA GLN A 164 39.95 -2.49 -9.46
C GLN A 164 39.38 -3.43 -8.38
N LYS A 165 39.35 -3.00 -7.12
CA LYS A 165 38.86 -3.84 -6.00
C LYS A 165 37.37 -4.15 -6.10
N LEU A 166 36.59 -3.21 -6.63
CA LEU A 166 35.14 -3.30 -6.72
C LEU A 166 34.67 -3.93 -8.04
N GLY A 167 35.60 -4.30 -8.93
CA GLY A 167 35.28 -4.87 -10.24
C GLY A 167 34.53 -3.90 -11.15
N ILE A 168 34.82 -2.60 -11.04
CA ILE A 168 34.23 -1.56 -11.87
C ILE A 168 35.04 -1.46 -13.15
N GLU A 169 34.37 -1.45 -14.30
CA GLU A 169 35.01 -1.28 -15.59
C GLU A 169 35.40 0.20 -15.81
N PRO A 170 36.68 0.53 -15.99
CA PRO A 170 37.11 1.90 -16.27
C PRO A 170 36.91 2.23 -17.75
N ILE A 171 35.95 3.12 -18.06
CA ILE A 171 35.74 3.65 -19.40
C ILE A 171 36.58 4.90 -19.59
N GLN A 172 37.58 4.82 -20.48
CA GLN A 172 38.45 5.95 -20.80
C GLN A 172 37.74 6.96 -21.70
N ILE A 173 37.65 8.18 -21.20
CA ILE A 173 37.15 9.33 -21.95
C ILE A 173 38.34 10.18 -22.38
N PHE A 174 38.54 10.29 -23.69
CA PHE A 174 39.51 11.22 -24.25
C PHE A 174 38.84 12.58 -24.38
N GLY A 175 39.28 13.54 -23.57
CA GLY A 175 38.82 14.92 -23.69
C GLY A 175 39.26 15.49 -25.03
N PHE A 176 38.33 15.83 -25.91
CA PHE A 176 38.60 16.85 -26.92
C PHE A 176 38.75 18.15 -26.14
N SER A 177 39.85 18.88 -26.35
CA SER A 177 40.28 20.09 -25.61
C SER A 177 39.24 21.23 -25.50
N PHE A 178 38.03 21.05 -26.05
CA PHE A 178 36.92 21.98 -26.07
C PHE A 178 35.58 21.46 -25.48
N GLN A 179 35.42 20.17 -25.14
CA GLN A 179 34.13 19.63 -24.68
C GLN A 179 34.19 18.96 -23.31
N ARG A 180 33.57 19.63 -22.32
CA ARG A 180 33.42 19.17 -20.93
C ARG A 180 32.34 18.10 -20.72
N ASN A 181 31.70 17.62 -21.79
CA ASN A 181 30.54 16.73 -21.70
C ASN A 181 30.79 15.36 -22.35
N ALA A 182 32.05 15.04 -22.68
CA ALA A 182 32.38 13.80 -23.38
C ALA A 182 32.03 12.56 -22.54
N ALA A 183 32.24 12.62 -21.22
CA ALA A 183 31.86 11.56 -20.30
C ALA A 183 30.33 11.38 -20.25
N ASP A 184 29.57 12.48 -20.12
CA ASP A 184 28.10 12.45 -20.07
C ASP A 184 27.49 11.83 -21.33
N ILE A 185 28.03 12.19 -22.50
CA ILE A 185 27.59 11.67 -23.79
C ILE A 185 27.87 10.18 -23.88
N GLN A 186 29.11 9.74 -23.57
CA GLN A 186 29.46 8.33 -23.62
C GLN A 186 28.62 7.49 -22.64
N LEU A 187 28.46 7.97 -21.40
CA LEU A 187 27.62 7.33 -20.39
C LEU A 187 26.17 7.18 -20.87
N THR A 188 25.61 8.25 -21.46
CA THR A 188 24.24 8.22 -22.01
C THR A 188 24.09 7.22 -23.14
N ILE A 189 25.06 7.15 -24.05
CA ILE A 189 25.05 6.21 -25.18
C ILE A 189 25.09 4.77 -24.65
N ASP A 190 26.05 4.46 -23.77
CA ASP A 190 26.19 3.13 -23.19
C ASP A 190 24.93 2.70 -22.43
N ALA A 191 24.34 3.62 -21.65
CA ALA A 191 23.09 3.34 -20.92
C ALA A 191 21.97 2.95 -21.88
N VAL A 192 21.79 3.70 -22.97
CA VAL A 192 20.75 3.41 -23.99
C VAL A 192 21.05 2.12 -24.74
N GLU A 193 22.31 1.82 -25.05
CA GLU A 193 22.71 0.56 -25.67
C GLU A 193 22.39 -0.63 -24.75
N LEU A 194 22.65 -0.51 -23.44
CA LEU A 194 22.38 -1.55 -22.45
C LEU A 194 20.90 -1.90 -22.36
N ILE A 195 20.00 -0.92 -22.50
CA ILE A 195 18.54 -1.16 -22.52
C ILE A 195 18.18 -2.13 -23.65
N HIS A 196 18.78 -1.96 -24.83
CA HIS A 196 18.45 -2.74 -26.04
C HIS A 196 19.19 -4.09 -26.07
N SER A 197 20.48 -4.10 -25.71
CA SER A 197 21.32 -5.29 -25.76
C SER A 197 21.08 -6.25 -24.60
N ARG A 198 20.62 -5.74 -23.45
CA ARG A 198 20.39 -6.53 -22.22
C ARG A 198 19.05 -6.15 -21.56
N PRO A 199 17.91 -6.59 -22.14
CA PRO A 199 16.58 -6.27 -21.63
C PRO A 199 16.31 -6.69 -20.18
N SER A 200 17.07 -7.67 -19.66
CA SER A 200 16.98 -8.16 -18.27
C SER A 200 17.43 -7.12 -17.23
N LEU A 201 18.21 -6.12 -17.62
CA LEU A 201 18.61 -5.01 -16.75
C LEU A 201 17.40 -4.13 -16.49
N GLN A 202 17.00 -3.98 -15.23
CA GLN A 202 15.81 -3.22 -14.84
C GLN A 202 16.14 -1.95 -14.07
N VAL A 203 17.27 -1.93 -13.36
CA VAL A 203 17.62 -0.85 -12.44
C VAL A 203 18.88 -0.17 -12.92
N PHE A 204 18.80 1.15 -13.12
CA PHE A 204 19.92 1.99 -13.56
C PHE A 204 20.23 3.01 -12.48
N VAL A 205 21.42 2.91 -11.90
CA VAL A 205 21.94 3.86 -10.93
C VAL A 205 22.89 4.82 -11.63
N ILE A 206 22.53 6.10 -11.67
CA ILE A 206 23.35 7.18 -12.22
C ILE A 206 24.02 7.89 -11.05
N VAL A 207 25.33 7.71 -10.92
CA VAL A 207 26.12 8.35 -9.88
C VAL A 207 26.66 9.67 -10.41
N SER A 208 25.79 10.69 -10.45
CA SER A 208 26.10 12.07 -10.82
C SER A 208 25.04 13.02 -10.25
N GLY A 209 25.46 14.23 -9.91
CA GLY A 209 24.57 15.34 -9.55
C GLY A 209 24.11 16.18 -10.74
N ASP A 210 24.61 15.94 -11.96
CA ASP A 210 24.32 16.81 -13.11
C ASP A 210 22.86 16.69 -13.60
N GLY A 211 22.20 17.84 -13.78
CA GLY A 211 20.86 17.91 -14.34
C GLY A 211 20.75 17.46 -15.80
N ALA A 212 21.86 17.41 -16.54
CA ALA A 212 21.90 16.93 -17.93
C ALA A 212 21.39 15.48 -18.07
N PHE A 213 21.58 14.65 -17.04
CA PHE A 213 21.09 13.28 -17.02
C PHE A 213 19.57 13.14 -16.83
N ALA A 214 18.84 14.23 -16.58
CA ALA A 214 17.38 14.17 -16.47
C ALA A 214 16.72 13.66 -17.77
N SER A 215 17.30 14.00 -18.93
CA SER A 215 16.83 13.47 -20.22
C SER A 215 17.08 11.97 -20.37
N LEU A 216 18.23 11.48 -19.89
CA LEU A 216 18.53 10.04 -19.84
C LEU A 216 17.57 9.31 -18.90
N ALA A 217 17.31 9.86 -17.72
CA ALA A 217 16.37 9.28 -16.76
C ALA A 217 14.96 9.15 -17.35
N LYS A 218 14.45 10.20 -18.02
CA LYS A 218 13.18 10.12 -18.76
C LYS A 218 13.20 9.05 -19.83
N LYS A 219 14.31 8.94 -20.58
CA LYS A 219 14.44 7.94 -21.63
C LYS A 219 14.44 6.52 -21.06
N LEU A 220 15.11 6.29 -19.95
CA LEU A 220 15.08 5.01 -19.22
C LEU A 220 13.65 4.64 -18.77
N HIS A 221 12.88 5.62 -18.27
CA HIS A 221 11.46 5.43 -17.94
C HIS A 221 10.60 5.05 -19.14
N GLU A 222 10.84 5.63 -20.33
CA GLU A 222 10.12 5.24 -21.56
C GLU A 222 10.30 3.75 -21.88
N TYR A 223 11.39 3.13 -21.44
CA TYR A 223 11.65 1.69 -21.58
C TYR A 223 11.30 0.86 -20.33
N GLY A 224 10.57 1.45 -19.37
CA GLY A 224 10.12 0.77 -18.16
C GLY A 224 11.24 0.41 -17.18
N LYS A 225 12.34 1.15 -17.17
CA LYS A 225 13.46 0.94 -16.24
C LYS A 225 13.30 1.78 -14.98
N THR A 226 13.73 1.26 -13.84
CA THR A 226 13.84 2.02 -12.59
C THR A 226 15.13 2.83 -12.61
N VAL A 227 15.06 4.11 -12.28
CA VAL A 227 16.20 5.04 -12.28
C VAL A 227 16.47 5.54 -10.88
N ILE A 228 17.70 5.32 -10.41
CA ILE A 228 18.18 5.80 -9.11
C ILE A 228 19.27 6.83 -9.35
N GLY A 229 19.08 8.05 -8.86
CA GLY A 229 20.15 9.05 -8.83
C GLY A 229 21.00 8.91 -7.57
N CYS A 230 22.29 9.22 -7.66
CA CYS A 230 23.18 9.24 -6.50
C CYS A 230 24.18 10.38 -6.64
N ALA A 231 24.19 11.32 -5.68
CA ALA A 231 25.11 12.45 -5.71
C ALA A 231 25.40 13.00 -4.31
N TYR A 232 26.50 13.74 -4.20
CA TYR A 232 26.76 14.52 -2.99
C TYR A 232 25.61 15.50 -2.75
N LYS A 233 25.23 15.67 -1.49
CA LYS A 233 24.08 16.51 -1.09
C LYS A 233 24.09 17.90 -1.75
N ASN A 234 25.25 18.55 -1.81
CA ASN A 234 25.42 19.88 -2.42
C ASN A 234 25.49 19.90 -3.95
N GLN A 235 25.62 18.74 -4.59
CA GLN A 235 25.63 18.59 -6.05
C GLN A 235 24.30 18.10 -6.61
N THR A 236 23.36 17.69 -5.76
CA THR A 236 22.05 17.20 -6.19
C THR A 236 21.27 18.24 -6.98
N ASN A 237 21.10 18.00 -8.28
CA ASN A 237 20.20 18.77 -9.11
C ASN A 237 18.74 18.39 -8.85
N LYS A 238 17.89 19.39 -8.57
CA LYS A 238 16.46 19.19 -8.26
C LYS A 238 15.67 18.57 -9.41
N VAL A 239 16.03 18.87 -10.66
CA VAL A 239 15.35 18.34 -11.84
C VAL A 239 15.66 16.86 -12.00
N LEU A 240 16.94 16.48 -11.91
CA LEU A 240 17.32 15.07 -11.94
C LEU A 240 16.64 14.30 -10.79
N ALA A 241 16.72 14.82 -9.57
CA ALA A 241 16.11 14.19 -8.40
C ALA A 241 14.58 14.03 -8.51
N ALA A 242 13.89 14.97 -9.18
CA ALA A 242 12.45 14.88 -9.40
C ALA A 242 12.05 13.86 -10.48
N VAL A 243 12.97 13.51 -11.38
CA VAL A 243 12.73 12.52 -12.44
C VAL A 243 13.10 11.11 -11.99
N CYS A 244 14.13 10.93 -11.16
CA CYS A 244 14.49 9.61 -10.64
C CYS A 244 13.40 9.03 -9.72
N ASP A 245 13.26 7.70 -9.71
CA ASP A 245 12.35 6.99 -8.81
C ASP A 245 12.85 7.06 -7.35
N TYR A 246 14.17 7.11 -7.18
CA TYR A 246 14.82 7.32 -5.90
C TYR A 246 16.10 8.15 -6.08
N PHE A 247 16.44 8.95 -5.08
CA PHE A 247 17.68 9.74 -5.09
C PHE A 247 18.47 9.56 -3.80
N ILE A 248 19.67 8.99 -3.91
CA ILE A 248 20.60 8.79 -2.80
C ILE A 248 21.41 10.06 -2.60
N SER A 249 21.27 10.68 -1.44
CA SER A 249 22.09 11.82 -1.03
C SER A 249 23.28 11.31 -0.19
N ILE A 250 24.48 11.39 -0.75
CA ILE A 250 25.71 10.97 -0.04
C ILE A 250 26.37 12.18 0.65
N PRO A 251 26.98 11.99 1.84
CA PRO A 251 27.70 13.07 2.51
C PRO A 251 28.95 13.46 1.72
N GLU A 252 29.34 14.73 1.79
CA GLU A 252 30.60 15.19 1.19
C GLU A 252 31.78 14.40 1.77
N PRO A 253 32.84 14.16 0.98
CA PRO A 253 34.04 13.57 1.51
C PRO A 253 34.78 14.58 2.39
N GLU A 254 35.49 14.06 3.37
CA GLU A 254 36.26 14.85 4.31
C GLU A 254 37.38 15.60 3.57
N VAL A 255 37.40 16.93 3.71
CA VAL A 255 38.51 17.75 3.21
C VAL A 255 39.59 17.77 4.28
N GLU A 256 40.75 17.16 4.03
CA GLU A 256 41.92 17.35 4.89
C GLU A 256 42.34 18.84 4.82
N THR A 257 42.00 19.62 5.85
CA THR A 257 42.50 20.98 6.01
C THR A 257 44.00 20.92 6.25
N VAL A 258 44.79 21.37 5.29
CA VAL A 258 46.22 21.59 5.47
C VAL A 258 46.37 22.72 6.50
N ASN A 259 46.69 22.37 7.74
CA ASN A 259 47.15 23.34 8.74
C ASN A 259 48.47 23.94 8.23
N GLN A 260 48.40 25.10 7.57
CA GLN A 260 49.56 25.92 7.30
C GLN A 260 50.07 26.48 8.63
N ASN A 261 50.91 25.71 9.33
CA ASN A 261 51.80 26.26 10.34
C ASN A 261 52.78 27.19 9.62
N ILE A 262 52.39 28.45 9.44
CA ILE A 262 53.28 29.52 9.03
C ILE A 262 54.30 29.68 10.16
N ASN A 263 55.49 29.11 9.96
CA ASN A 263 56.68 29.46 10.72
C ASN A 263 56.85 30.98 10.62
N ARG A 264 56.47 31.70 11.69
CA ARG A 264 56.88 33.08 11.90
C ARG A 264 58.40 33.07 12.08
N VAL A 265 59.14 33.27 10.99
CA VAL A 265 60.54 33.66 11.06
C VAL A 265 60.59 34.97 11.84
N LYS A 266 61.22 34.96 13.02
CA LYS A 266 61.48 36.19 13.79
C LYS A 266 62.34 37.13 12.92
N PRO A 267 62.01 38.42 12.83
CA PRO A 267 62.87 39.36 12.12
C PRO A 267 64.20 39.50 12.88
N ILE A 268 65.31 39.33 12.16
CA ILE A 268 66.64 39.71 12.64
C ILE A 268 66.69 41.23 12.60
N ILE A 269 66.47 41.88 13.75
CA ILE A 269 66.79 43.30 13.89
C ILE A 269 68.28 43.37 14.20
N SER A 270 69.06 43.71 13.18
CA SER A 270 70.37 44.30 13.33
C SER A 270 70.19 45.73 13.83
N SER A 271 70.71 46.04 15.01
CA SER A 271 71.04 47.42 15.37
C SER A 271 72.40 47.45 16.06
N LYS A 272 73.40 47.91 15.30
CA LYS A 272 74.60 48.59 15.80
C LYS A 272 74.20 49.58 16.90
N ILE A 273 74.86 49.56 18.05
CA ILE A 273 75.77 50.61 18.57
C ILE A 273 76.79 49.89 19.44
#